data_AF-A0A357NAA5-F1
#
_entry.id   AF-A0A357NAA5-F1
#
_cell.length_a   1.000
_cell.length_b   1.000
_cell.length_c   1.000
_cell.angle_alpha   90.00
_cell.angle_beta   90.00
_cell.angle_gamma   90.00
#
_symmetry.space_group_name_H-M   'P 1'
#
loop_
_entity.id
_entity.type
_entity.pdbx_description
1 polymer ?
#
loop_
_entity_poly.entity_id
_entity_poly.type
_entity_poly.pdbx_seq_one_letter_code
_entity_poly.pdbx_strand_id
1 'polypeptide(L)' 'MKIDVAFSPRELADRELKGRRCVVLDIFRATTSMITAFQHGCRRIIPVTTVEEARNLAAGPPKACLLAGERKGVR' A
#
# COMPACT_ATOMS: atom_id res chain seq x y z
N MET A 1 2.07 -17.91 -20.35
CA MET A 1 2.06 -16.95 -19.23
C MET A 1 3.50 -16.52 -18.98
N LYS A 2 3.80 -15.21 -19.00
CA LYS A 2 5.15 -14.69 -18.71
C LYS A 2 5.15 -14.07 -17.31
N ILE A 3 6.09 -14.48 -16.48
CA ILE A 3 6.31 -13.92 -15.14
C ILE A 3 7.63 -13.15 -15.18
N ASP A 4 7.62 -11.96 -14.59
CA ASP A 4 8.78 -11.10 -14.43
C ASP A 4 8.80 -10.62 -12.98
N VAL A 5 10.00 -10.47 -12.41
CA VAL A 5 10.20 -10.12 -11.01
C VAL A 5 11.11 -8.88 -10.95
N ALA A 6 10.71 -7.93 -10.11
CA ALA A 6 11.54 -6.82 -9.67
C ALA A 6 11.70 -6.96 -8.15
N PHE A 7 12.94 -7.01 -7.66
CA PHE A 7 13.19 -7.20 -6.22
C PHE A 7 13.00 -5.90 -5.44
N SER A 8 13.10 -4.76 -6.12
CA SER A 8 12.88 -3.43 -5.54
C SER A 8 12.09 -2.53 -6.48
N PRO A 9 11.36 -1.51 -5.96
CA PRO A 9 10.68 -0.53 -6.79
C PRO A 9 11.61 0.22 -7.76
N ARG A 10 12.92 0.33 -7.45
CA ARG A 10 13.90 1.00 -8.31
C ARG A 10 14.09 0.31 -9.65
N GLU A 11 13.92 -1.01 -9.70
CA GLU A 11 14.02 -1.77 -10.94
C GLU A 11 12.82 -1.56 -11.88
N LEU A 12 11.78 -0.85 -11.43
CA LEU A 12 10.61 -0.54 -12.25
C LEU A 12 10.78 0.73 -13.09
N ALA A 13 11.80 1.56 -12.81
CA ALA A 13 11.96 2.88 -13.45
C ALA A 13 11.99 2.80 -14.99
N ASP A 14 12.66 1.78 -15.53
CA ASP A 14 12.83 1.59 -16.97
C ASP A 14 11.90 0.49 -17.53
N ARG A 15 10.92 0.01 -16.74
CA ARG A 15 10.01 -1.07 -17.15
C ARG A 15 8.65 -0.53 -17.56
N GLU A 16 8.21 -0.89 -18.77
CA GLU A 16 6.83 -0.64 -19.21
C GLU A 16 5.85 -1.58 -18.49
N LEU A 17 4.95 -1.00 -17.68
CA LEU A 17 3.94 -1.72 -16.89
C LEU A 17 2.55 -1.70 -17.51
N LYS A 18 2.30 -0.84 -18.50
CA LYS A 18 0.99 -0.70 -19.15
C LYS A 18 0.55 -2.04 -19.76
N GLY A 19 -0.68 -2.43 -19.47
CA GLY A 19 -1.26 -3.70 -19.93
C GLY A 19 -0.76 -4.94 -19.18
N ARG A 20 0.09 -4.80 -18.15
CA ARG A 20 0.55 -5.90 -17.31
C ARG A 20 -0.28 -6.01 -16.03
N ARG A 21 -0.35 -7.22 -15.47
CA ARG A 21 -0.86 -7.46 -14.12
C ARG A 21 0.31 -7.38 -13.14
N CYS A 22 0.22 -6.48 -12.17
CA CYS A 22 1.26 -6.28 -11.16
C CYS A 22 0.80 -6.86 -9.82
N VAL A 23 1.69 -7.61 -9.17
CA VAL A 23 1.50 -8.10 -7.80
C VAL A 23 2.57 -7.44 -6.95
N VAL A 24 2.16 -6.58 -6.03
CA VAL A 24 3.08 -5.90 -5.09
C VAL A 24 3.27 -6.80 -3.88
N LEU A 25 4.53 -7.00 -3.49
CA LEU A 25 4.91 -7.80 -2.32
C LEU A 25 5.73 -6.94 -1.36
N ASP A 26 5.17 -6.67 -0.20
CA ASP A 26 5.87 -6.11 0.97
C ASP A 26 5.42 -6.92 2.18
N ILE A 27 6.04 -8.09 2.32
CA ILE A 27 5.63 -9.14 3.25
C ILE A 27 5.78 -8.67 4.71
N PHE A 28 6.81 -7.86 5.00
CA PHE A 28 7.12 -7.35 6.33
C PHE A 28 7.10 -5.82 6.35
N ARG A 29 5.94 -5.18 6.49
CA ARG A 29 4.63 -5.75 6.87
C ARG A 29 3.47 -5.20 6.06
N ALA A 30 3.71 -4.38 5.03
CA ALA A 30 2.63 -3.58 4.45
C ALA A 30 1.56 -4.46 3.79
N THR A 31 1.90 -5.34 2.84
CA THR A 31 0.88 -6.15 2.13
C THR A 31 0.26 -7.20 3.04
N THR A 32 1.02 -7.77 3.99
CA THR A 32 0.47 -8.68 5.01
C THR A 32 -0.55 -7.98 5.91
N SER A 33 -0.25 -6.76 6.36
CA SER A 33 -1.18 -5.96 7.18
C SER A 33 -2.44 -5.60 6.39
N MET A 34 -2.29 -5.24 5.11
CA MET A 34 -3.42 -4.93 4.23
C MET A 34 -4.36 -6.12 4.04
N ILE A 35 -3.81 -7.29 3.71
CA ILE A 35 -4.61 -8.52 3.54
C ILE A 35 -5.30 -8.90 4.85
N THR A 36 -4.58 -8.80 5.98
CA THR A 36 -5.15 -9.08 7.30
C THR A 36 -6.33 -8.15 7.62
N ALA A 37 -6.20 -6.85 7.33
CA ALA A 37 -7.27 -5.88 7.52
C ALA A 37 -8.49 -6.20 6.65
N PHE A 38 -8.29 -6.53 5.37
CA PHE A 38 -9.38 -6.94 4.47
C PHE A 38 -10.09 -8.22 4.96
N GLN A 39 -9.34 -9.22 5.43
CA GLN A 39 -9.91 -10.45 6.02
C GLN A 39 -10.80 -10.17 7.24
N HIS A 40 -10.56 -9.08 7.96
CA HIS A 40 -11.35 -8.66 9.13
C HIS A 40 -12.39 -7.58 8.81
N GLY A 41 -12.76 -7.41 7.53
CA GLY A 41 -13.87 -6.54 7.14
C GLY A 41 -13.48 -5.08 6.86
N CYS A 42 -12.19 -4.75 6.72
CA CYS A 42 -11.78 -3.46 6.19
C CYS A 42 -12.39 -3.25 4.79
N ARG A 43 -13.07 -2.12 4.58
CA ARG A 43 -13.73 -1.82 3.29
C ARG A 43 -12.77 -1.31 2.22
N ARG A 44 -11.74 -0.57 2.63
CA ARG A 44 -10.80 0.11 1.74
C ARG A 44 -9.54 0.49 2.49
N ILE A 45 -8.40 0.34 1.82
CA ILE A 45 -7.12 0.86 2.26
C ILE A 45 -6.68 1.91 1.24
N ILE A 46 -6.19 3.05 1.71
CA ILE A 46 -5.67 4.13 0.88
C ILE A 46 -4.18 4.29 1.21
N PRO A 47 -3.27 3.73 0.40
CA PRO A 47 -1.84 3.99 0.55
C PRO A 47 -1.56 5.46 0.26
N VAL A 48 -0.75 6.09 1.10
CA VAL A 48 -0.32 7.48 0.98
C VAL A 48 1.17 7.60 1.24
N THR A 49 1.78 8.65 0.71
CA THR A 49 3.25 8.77 0.74
C THR A 49 3.72 9.45 2.02
N THR A 50 2.91 10.38 2.56
CA THR A 50 3.28 11.18 3.73
C THR A 50 2.27 11.04 4.87
N VAL A 51 2.74 11.29 6.10
CA VAL A 51 1.88 11.31 7.29
C VAL A 51 0.87 12.46 7.23
N GLU A 52 1.27 13.58 6.64
CA GLU A 52 0.40 14.76 6.46
C GLU A 52 -0.76 14.45 5.52
N GLU A 53 -0.50 13.82 4.38
CA GLU A 53 -1.52 13.36 3.44
C GLU A 53 -2.52 12.41 4.13
N ALA A 54 -2.02 11.46 4.93
CA ALA A 54 -2.85 10.55 5.71
C ALA A 54 -3.81 11.31 6.64
N ARG A 55 -3.28 12.27 7.41
CA ARG A 55 -4.06 13.09 8.36
C ARG A 55 -5.10 13.95 7.65
N ASN A 56 -4.73 14.56 6.52
CA ASN A 56 -5.64 15.38 5.72
C ASN A 56 -6.80 14.54 5.17
N LEU A 57 -6.53 13.33 4.67
CA LEU A 57 -7.57 12.41 4.22
C LEU A 57 -8.49 11.94 5.35
N ALA A 58 -7.94 11.69 6.55
CA ALA A 58 -8.73 11.27 7.70
C ALA A 58 -9.58 12.39 8.30
N ALA A 59 -9.17 13.65 8.15
CA ALA A 59 -9.94 14.82 8.57
C ALA A 59 -11.14 15.12 7.64
N GLY A 60 -11.04 14.73 6.36
CA GLY A 60 -12.09 14.89 5.37
C GLY A 60 -13.23 13.86 5.49
N PRO A 61 -14.41 14.11 4.87
CA PRO A 61 -15.45 13.10 4.76
C PRO A 61 -15.00 11.95 3.83
N PRO A 62 -15.30 10.68 4.16
CA PRO A 62 -16.02 10.23 5.35
C PRO A 62 -15.13 10.23 6.60
N LYS A 63 -15.66 10.73 7.72
CA LYS A 63 -14.97 10.88 9.03
C LYS A 63 -14.53 9.56 9.71
N ALA A 64 -14.67 8.42 9.03
CA ALA A 64 -14.45 7.08 9.59
C ALA A 64 -13.20 6.39 9.01
N CYS A 65 -12.14 7.14 8.74
CA CYS A 65 -10.86 6.58 8.30
C CYS A 65 -9.94 6.37 9.51
N LEU A 66 -9.50 5.12 9.69
CA LEU A 66 -8.43 4.81 10.64
C LEU A 66 -7.07 5.15 10.02
N LEU A 67 -6.23 5.85 10.77
CA LEU A 67 -4.83 6.05 10.42
C LEU A 67 -4.02 4.82 10.83
N ALA A 68 -3.27 4.25 9.90
CA ALA A 68 -2.37 3.13 10.12
C ALA A 68 -1.11 3.29 9.27
N GLY A 69 0.02 2.79 9.76
CA GLY A 69 1.30 2.86 9.07
C GLY A 69 2.47 2.81 10.05
N GLU A 70 3.68 3.01 9.53
CA GLU A 70 4.89 3.11 10.34
C GLU A 70 5.91 4.06 9.70
N ARG A 71 6.90 4.44 10.51
CA ARG A 71 8.22 4.91 10.04
C ARG A 71 9.29 4.18 10.83
N LYS A 72 10.27 3.59 10.13
CA LYS A 72 11.37 2.80 10.75
C LYS A 72 10.84 1.65 11.63
N GLY A 73 9.68 1.09 11.29
CA GLY A 73 9.01 0.01 12.03
C GLY A 73 8.19 0.46 13.24
N VAL A 74 8.14 1.76 13.54
CA VAL A 74 7.47 2.36 14.70
C VAL A 74 6.17 3.05 14.29
N ARG A 75 5.14 2.97 15.14
CA ARG A 75 3.83 3.61 14.93
C ARG A 75 3.91 5.14 15.01
#